data_AF-H1SCV4-F1
#
_entry.id   AF-H1SCV4-F1
#
_cell.length_a   1.000
_cell.length_b   1.000
_cell.length_c   1.000
_cell.angle_alpha   90.00
_cell.angle_beta   90.00
_cell.angle_gamma   90.00
#
_symmetry.space_group_name_H-M   'P 1'
#
loop_
_entity.id
_entity.type
_entity.pdbx_description
1 polymer ?
#
loop_
_entity_poly.entity_id
_entity_poly.type
_entity_poly.pdbx_seq_one_letter_code
_entity_poly.pdbx_strand_id
1 'polypeptide(L)'
;MIGPEAGDPHSHAAFPATPDDIIKVSSHVRVTTAVGQGLNFFAIQVNFPNKTWAHGGPQLVNGHYQMNWGGLVSRGGGATDYREEDPALDLRLMQNAADSERSHAYPWVTGKEYILTIERGRQITFPPGVYVFIGSGPQVSVPDARTMWEWKFTLKPADGGDPVQVSTLYDAADRIASFYIWNECGYGSCGKGQSATWFMPVYTRLGAPGVKMQAQILRRF
;
A
#
# COMPACT_ATOMS: atom_id res chain seq x y z
N MET A 1 5.48 -17.86 -2.97
CA MET A 1 4.02 -17.97 -3.12
C MET A 1 3.43 -17.89 -1.73
N ILE A 2 2.43 -17.02 -1.54
CA ILE A 2 1.72 -16.71 -0.29
C ILE A 2 0.28 -16.99 -0.68
N GLY A 3 -0.45 -17.72 0.16
CA GLY A 3 -1.84 -18.08 -0.06
C GLY A 3 -2.10 -19.56 0.23
N PRO A 4 -3.35 -19.92 0.57
CA PRO A 4 -3.71 -21.23 1.11
C PRO A 4 -3.39 -22.41 0.18
N GLU A 5 -3.41 -22.23 -1.14
CA GLU A 5 -3.03 -23.29 -2.10
C GLU A 5 -1.52 -23.47 -2.27
N ALA A 6 -0.70 -22.54 -1.77
CA ALA A 6 0.76 -22.69 -1.73
C ALA A 6 1.25 -23.61 -0.60
N GLY A 7 0.34 -24.13 0.23
CA GLY A 7 0.67 -24.70 1.53
C GLY A 7 1.20 -23.67 2.53
N ASP A 8 1.03 -22.37 2.24
CA ASP A 8 1.52 -21.27 3.05
C ASP A 8 0.34 -20.56 3.75
N PRO A 9 0.12 -20.78 5.05
CA PRO A 9 -0.98 -20.17 5.79
C PRO A 9 -0.74 -18.69 6.07
N HIS A 10 0.48 -18.20 5.88
CA HIS A 10 0.86 -16.83 6.14
C HIS A 10 0.26 -15.90 5.09
N SER A 11 -0.31 -14.79 5.53
CA SER A 11 -0.84 -13.73 4.64
C SER A 11 0.21 -12.66 4.37
N HIS A 12 1.27 -12.60 5.20
CA HIS A 12 2.26 -11.53 5.16
C HIS A 12 3.69 -12.07 5.07
N ALA A 13 4.50 -11.30 4.36
CA ALA A 13 5.95 -11.45 4.26
C ALA A 13 6.61 -10.17 4.75
N ALA A 14 7.37 -10.25 5.85
CA ALA A 14 8.14 -9.14 6.38
C ALA A 14 9.64 -9.28 6.08
N PHE A 15 10.34 -8.15 6.14
CA PHE A 15 11.77 -8.07 5.84
C PHE A 15 12.53 -7.41 7.01
N PRO A 16 12.70 -8.10 8.14
CA PRO A 16 13.17 -7.48 9.39
C PRO A 16 14.61 -6.95 9.35
N ALA A 17 15.40 -7.33 8.35
CA ALA A 17 16.79 -6.88 8.19
C ALA A 17 16.93 -5.61 7.33
N THR A 18 15.82 -5.06 6.82
CA THR A 18 15.88 -3.80 6.08
C THR A 18 16.04 -2.62 7.04
N PRO A 19 16.79 -1.58 6.66
CA PRO A 19 16.93 -0.38 7.48
C PRO A 19 15.62 0.43 7.53
N ASP A 20 15.56 1.39 8.44
CA ASP A 20 14.39 2.23 8.74
C ASP A 20 14.40 3.59 8.01
N ASP A 21 15.23 3.73 6.98
CA ASP A 21 15.44 4.94 6.19
C ASP A 21 15.13 4.77 4.70
N ILE A 22 14.12 3.97 4.40
CA ILE A 22 13.74 3.62 3.02
C ILE A 22 12.91 4.76 2.41
N ILE A 23 13.17 5.09 1.14
CA ILE A 23 12.41 6.10 0.39
C ILE A 23 11.73 5.54 -0.86
N LYS A 24 12.05 4.30 -1.23
CA LYS A 24 11.43 3.58 -2.33
C LYS A 24 11.49 2.10 -2.06
N VAL A 25 10.40 1.40 -2.32
CA VAL A 25 10.32 -0.06 -2.34
C VAL A 25 9.59 -0.50 -3.59
N SER A 26 10.04 -1.58 -4.20
CA SER A 26 9.41 -2.15 -5.37
C SER A 26 9.49 -3.67 -5.36
N SER A 27 8.45 -4.31 -5.87
CA SER A 27 8.44 -5.76 -6.09
C SER A 27 7.67 -6.11 -7.35
N HIS A 28 8.11 -7.15 -8.04
CA HIS A 28 7.33 -7.78 -9.08
C HIS A 28 6.29 -8.68 -8.42
N VAL A 29 5.04 -8.60 -8.86
CA VAL A 29 3.95 -9.48 -8.44
C VAL A 29 3.29 -10.10 -9.67
N ARG A 30 2.87 -11.35 -9.54
CA ARG A 30 1.99 -12.02 -10.48
C ARG A 30 0.87 -12.68 -9.71
N VAL A 31 -0.34 -12.16 -9.87
CA VAL A 31 -1.54 -12.78 -9.29
C VAL A 31 -1.84 -14.03 -10.11
N THR A 32 -1.70 -15.21 -9.53
CA THR A 32 -1.90 -16.49 -10.23
C THR A 32 -3.34 -16.95 -10.20
N THR A 33 -4.02 -16.71 -9.09
CA THR A 33 -5.45 -17.01 -8.92
C THR A 33 -6.12 -15.89 -8.14
N ALA A 34 -7.22 -15.37 -8.66
CA ALA A 34 -8.08 -14.42 -7.98
C ALA A 34 -9.53 -14.91 -8.04
N VAL A 35 -10.24 -14.82 -6.92
CA VAL A 35 -11.60 -15.36 -6.79
C VAL A 35 -12.61 -14.25 -7.00
N GLY A 36 -13.63 -14.46 -7.83
CA GLY A 36 -14.62 -13.42 -8.16
C GLY A 36 -15.52 -12.95 -7.00
N GLN A 37 -15.46 -13.61 -5.84
CA GLN A 37 -16.27 -13.29 -4.66
C GLN A 37 -15.38 -12.78 -3.52
N GLY A 38 -15.89 -11.85 -2.71
CA GLY A 38 -15.16 -11.29 -1.57
C GLY A 38 -14.08 -10.30 -1.98
N LEU A 39 -13.07 -10.14 -1.12
CA LEU A 39 -11.89 -9.28 -1.33
C LEU A 39 -10.66 -10.14 -1.62
N ASN A 40 -10.00 -9.86 -2.75
CA ASN A 40 -8.65 -10.31 -3.02
C ASN A 40 -7.78 -9.06 -3.13
N PHE A 41 -6.71 -8.97 -2.34
CA PHE A 41 -5.82 -7.82 -2.38
C PHE A 41 -4.36 -8.24 -2.25
N PHE A 42 -3.56 -7.88 -3.23
CA PHE A 42 -2.14 -8.24 -3.28
C PHE A 42 -1.31 -6.98 -3.21
N ALA A 43 -0.67 -6.71 -2.07
CA ALA A 43 -0.18 -5.38 -1.75
C ALA A 43 1.29 -5.35 -1.30
N ILE A 44 1.90 -4.18 -1.48
CA ILE A 44 3.01 -3.74 -0.64
C ILE A 44 2.41 -2.86 0.46
N GLN A 45 2.61 -3.23 1.72
CA GLN A 45 2.35 -2.35 2.86
C GLN A 45 3.64 -1.69 3.32
N VAL A 46 3.58 -0.41 3.66
CA VAL A 46 4.68 0.36 4.26
C VAL A 46 4.22 0.93 5.59
N ASN A 47 5.10 0.89 6.58
CA ASN A 47 4.88 1.50 7.88
C ASN A 47 5.86 2.65 8.05
N PHE A 48 5.36 3.78 8.51
CA PHE A 48 6.10 5.01 8.71
C PHE A 48 6.49 5.19 10.20
N PRO A 49 7.57 5.92 10.49
CA PRO A 49 8.06 6.13 11.86
C PRO A 49 7.08 6.93 12.75
N ASN A 50 6.13 7.67 12.17
CA ASN A 50 5.09 8.43 12.87
C ASN A 50 3.85 7.59 13.20
N LYS A 51 3.96 6.26 13.22
CA LYS A 51 2.88 5.30 13.52
C LYS A 51 1.75 5.34 12.50
N THR A 52 2.00 5.76 11.27
CA THR A 52 1.06 5.57 10.18
C THR A 52 1.50 4.40 9.31
N TRP A 53 0.58 3.84 8.54
CA TRP A 53 0.87 2.80 7.57
C TRP A 53 -0.01 2.98 6.34
N ALA A 54 0.49 2.53 5.20
CA ALA A 54 -0.23 2.57 3.93
C ALA A 54 0.01 1.30 3.14
N HIS A 55 -0.95 0.92 2.30
CA HIS A 55 -0.83 -0.27 1.47
C HIS A 55 -1.35 -0.06 0.05
N GLY A 56 -0.67 -0.67 -0.92
CA GLY A 56 -0.92 -0.46 -2.34
C GLY A 56 -0.88 -1.74 -3.13
N GLY A 57 -1.91 -1.98 -3.93
CA GLY A 57 -2.00 -3.21 -4.71
C GLY A 57 -3.21 -3.32 -5.64
N PRO A 58 -3.15 -4.25 -6.61
CA PRO A 58 -4.33 -4.72 -7.33
C PRO A 58 -5.33 -5.40 -6.40
N GLN A 59 -6.60 -5.10 -6.61
CA GLN A 59 -7.74 -5.66 -5.90
C GLN A 59 -8.79 -6.23 -6.85
N LEU A 60 -9.42 -7.33 -6.42
CA LEU A 60 -10.66 -7.85 -6.99
C LEU A 60 -11.70 -7.91 -5.88
N VAL A 61 -12.71 -7.06 -5.97
CA VAL A 61 -13.79 -6.94 -4.98
C VAL A 61 -15.11 -7.28 -5.65
N ASN A 62 -15.69 -8.44 -5.31
CA ASN A 62 -16.97 -8.88 -5.87
C ASN A 62 -17.07 -8.75 -7.41
N GLY A 63 -16.02 -9.15 -8.13
CA GLY A 63 -15.95 -9.08 -9.60
C GLY A 63 -15.45 -7.75 -10.17
N HIS A 64 -15.22 -6.73 -9.33
CA HIS A 64 -14.71 -5.43 -9.74
C HIS A 64 -13.19 -5.35 -9.57
N TYR A 65 -12.49 -5.19 -10.70
CA TYR A 65 -11.04 -5.01 -10.75
C TYR A 65 -10.69 -3.55 -10.49
N GLN A 66 -9.86 -3.32 -9.48
CA GLN A 66 -9.41 -1.98 -9.11
C GLN A 66 -7.96 -2.00 -8.63
N MET A 67 -7.38 -0.82 -8.51
CA MET A 67 -6.17 -0.59 -7.74
C MET A 67 -6.58 0.13 -6.46
N ASN A 68 -6.07 -0.28 -5.31
CA ASN A 68 -6.28 0.43 -4.07
C ASN A 68 -4.96 0.92 -3.50
N TRP A 69 -4.98 2.17 -3.05
CA TRP A 69 -3.92 2.84 -2.32
C TRP A 69 -4.55 3.66 -1.19
N GLY A 70 -3.93 3.63 -0.02
CA GLY A 70 -4.39 4.42 1.11
C GLY A 70 -3.69 4.00 2.38
N GLY A 71 -3.91 4.78 3.43
CA GLY A 71 -3.30 4.50 4.73
C GLY A 71 -4.11 5.03 5.90
N LEU A 72 -3.69 4.58 7.07
CA LEU A 72 -4.29 4.87 8.37
C LEU A 72 -3.21 5.14 9.41
N VAL A 73 -3.64 5.70 10.54
CA VAL A 73 -2.81 5.77 11.74
C VAL A 73 -2.99 4.47 12.54
N SER A 74 -1.87 3.81 12.85
CA SER A 74 -1.82 2.57 13.61
C SER A 74 -2.22 2.78 15.06
N ARG A 75 -3.29 2.11 15.48
CA ARG A 75 -3.83 2.06 16.85
C ARG A 75 -3.83 0.66 17.45
N GLY A 76 -3.05 -0.25 16.87
CA GLY A 76 -2.98 -1.64 17.29
C GLY A 76 -3.07 -2.62 16.12
N GLY A 77 -3.35 -2.11 14.92
CA GLY A 77 -3.38 -2.88 13.68
C GLY A 77 -4.77 -3.46 13.37
N GLY A 78 -4.95 -3.86 12.11
CA GLY A 78 -6.15 -4.55 11.63
C GLY A 78 -7.41 -3.69 11.76
N ALA A 79 -8.53 -4.32 12.15
CA ALA A 79 -9.83 -3.65 12.25
C ALA A 79 -9.90 -2.55 13.33
N THR A 80 -8.96 -2.50 14.27
CA THR A 80 -8.91 -1.46 15.29
C THR A 80 -8.59 -0.09 14.68
N ASP A 81 -7.66 -0.06 13.72
CA ASP A 81 -7.24 1.19 13.06
C ASP A 81 -8.42 1.90 12.38
N TYR A 82 -9.41 1.15 11.89
CA TYR A 82 -10.63 1.66 11.25
C TYR A 82 -11.74 2.06 12.23
N ARG A 83 -11.78 1.47 13.43
CA ARG A 83 -12.85 1.71 14.41
C ARG A 83 -12.55 2.86 15.36
N GLU A 84 -11.26 3.11 15.58
CA GLU A 84 -10.76 4.07 16.57
C GLU A 84 -10.15 5.32 15.91
N GLU A 85 -10.44 5.56 14.64
CA GLU A 85 -9.99 6.72 13.88
C GLU A 85 -10.25 8.03 14.64
N ASP A 86 -9.25 8.92 14.65
CA ASP A 86 -9.43 10.32 15.08
C ASP A 86 -9.09 11.21 13.89
N PRO A 87 -10.09 11.54 13.05
CA PRO A 87 -9.85 12.26 11.80
C PRO A 87 -9.10 13.58 11.98
N ALA A 88 -9.27 14.28 13.11
CA ALA A 88 -8.61 15.56 13.36
C ALA A 88 -7.12 15.40 13.69
N LEU A 89 -6.77 14.38 14.46
CA LEU A 89 -5.37 14.06 14.75
C LEU A 89 -4.70 13.33 13.60
N ASP A 90 -5.42 12.45 12.92
CA ASP A 90 -4.87 11.60 11.86
C ASP A 90 -4.48 12.43 10.65
N LEU A 91 -5.28 13.44 10.31
CA LEU A 91 -4.90 14.42 9.30
C LEU A 91 -3.62 15.19 9.65
N ARG A 92 -3.17 15.26 10.90
CA ARG A 92 -1.86 15.87 11.19
C ARG A 92 -0.70 14.99 10.73
N LEU A 93 -0.94 13.69 10.58
CA LEU A 93 0.08 12.69 10.26
C LEU A 93 0.00 12.23 8.80
N MET A 94 -1.21 12.04 8.29
CA MET A 94 -1.46 11.41 7.00
C MET A 94 -2.69 12.02 6.33
N GLN A 95 -2.63 12.16 5.01
CA GLN A 95 -3.73 12.62 4.16
C GLN A 95 -3.86 11.67 2.98
N ASN A 96 -4.99 10.96 2.91
CA ASN A 96 -5.36 10.20 1.73
C ASN A 96 -5.76 11.16 0.59
N ALA A 97 -5.50 10.74 -0.64
CA ALA A 97 -6.06 11.37 -1.83
C ALA A 97 -7.57 11.10 -1.95
N ALA A 98 -8.24 11.75 -2.91
CA ALA A 98 -9.65 11.52 -3.18
C ALA A 98 -9.91 10.06 -3.63
N ASP A 99 -11.13 9.56 -3.48
CA ASP A 99 -11.49 8.19 -3.90
C ASP A 99 -11.16 7.91 -5.37
N SER A 100 -11.41 8.89 -6.25
CA SER A 100 -11.08 8.79 -7.67
C SER A 100 -9.58 8.65 -7.94
N GLU A 101 -8.73 9.01 -7.00
CA GLU A 101 -7.27 8.91 -7.13
C GLU A 101 -6.72 7.67 -6.41
N ARG A 102 -7.36 7.25 -5.31
CA ARG A 102 -6.87 6.19 -4.41
C ARG A 102 -7.40 4.79 -4.75
N SER A 103 -8.63 4.69 -5.23
CA SER A 103 -9.32 3.42 -5.51
C SER A 103 -9.86 3.39 -6.95
N HIS A 104 -9.02 3.76 -7.92
CA HIS A 104 -9.45 3.87 -9.31
C HIS A 104 -9.65 2.50 -9.96
N ALA A 105 -10.66 2.40 -10.84
CA ALA A 105 -10.87 1.22 -11.67
C ALA A 105 -9.60 0.93 -12.49
N TYR A 106 -9.10 -0.30 -12.41
CA TYR A 106 -7.90 -0.72 -13.11
C TYR A 106 -8.02 -2.20 -13.44
N PRO A 107 -8.27 -2.57 -14.71
CA PRO A 107 -8.55 -3.94 -15.13
C PRO A 107 -7.26 -4.75 -15.26
N TRP A 108 -6.59 -5.01 -14.13
CA TRP A 108 -5.41 -5.88 -14.11
C TRP A 108 -5.79 -7.33 -14.48
N VAL A 109 -4.81 -8.07 -15.01
CA VAL A 109 -5.03 -9.40 -15.60
C VAL A 109 -4.33 -10.47 -14.77
N THR A 110 -5.06 -11.51 -14.37
CA THR A 110 -4.49 -12.70 -13.71
C THR A 110 -3.46 -13.37 -14.62
N GLY A 111 -2.35 -13.84 -14.05
CA GLY A 111 -1.23 -14.44 -14.76
C GLY A 111 -0.24 -13.43 -15.36
N LYS A 112 -0.63 -12.14 -15.45
CA LYS A 112 0.25 -11.06 -15.88
C LYS A 112 1.13 -10.57 -14.72
N GLU A 113 2.36 -10.23 -15.04
CA GLU A 113 3.32 -9.69 -14.08
C GLU A 113 3.27 -8.16 -14.06
N TYR A 114 3.24 -7.61 -12.85
CA TYR A 114 3.24 -6.18 -12.59
C TYR A 114 4.38 -5.82 -11.64
N ILE A 115 4.91 -4.61 -11.80
CA ILE A 115 5.85 -3.99 -10.88
C ILE A 115 5.05 -3.03 -10.00
N LEU A 116 4.99 -3.34 -8.71
CA LEU A 116 4.46 -2.46 -7.68
C LEU A 116 5.61 -1.60 -7.17
N THR A 117 5.41 -0.30 -7.06
CA THR A 117 6.41 0.63 -6.50
C THR A 117 5.73 1.58 -5.55
N ILE A 118 6.28 1.75 -4.35
CA ILE A 118 5.96 2.85 -3.45
C ILE A 118 7.20 3.72 -3.37
N GLU A 119 7.08 5.01 -3.66
CA GLU A 119 8.21 5.95 -3.66
C GLU A 119 7.85 7.31 -3.08
N ARG A 120 8.81 7.90 -2.35
CA ARG A 120 8.72 9.26 -1.85
C ARG A 120 8.87 10.25 -3.00
N GLY A 121 7.91 11.15 -3.11
CA GLY A 121 7.90 12.29 -4.02
C GLY A 121 8.44 13.56 -3.37
N ARG A 122 7.84 14.68 -3.74
CA ARG A 122 8.17 16.03 -3.23
C ARG A 122 7.42 16.32 -1.93
N GLN A 123 7.85 17.36 -1.23
CA GLN A 123 7.03 17.96 -0.16
C GLN A 123 5.92 18.84 -0.74
N ILE A 124 4.77 18.80 -0.10
CA ILE A 124 3.59 19.63 -0.40
C ILE A 124 3.13 20.27 0.90
N THR A 125 2.78 21.56 0.85
CA THR A 125 2.16 22.27 1.96
C THR A 125 0.67 22.38 1.72
N PHE A 126 -0.10 21.79 2.62
CA PHE A 126 -1.55 21.92 2.70
C PHE A 126 -1.91 23.14 3.55
N PRO A 127 -2.72 24.09 3.07
CA PRO A 127 -3.17 25.22 3.87
C PRO A 127 -4.13 24.78 4.99
N PRO A 128 -4.41 25.63 6.00
CA PRO A 128 -5.57 25.45 6.85
C PRO A 128 -6.86 25.32 6.01
N GLY A 129 -7.81 24.54 6.49
CA GLY A 129 -9.08 24.37 5.76
C GLY A 129 -9.85 23.12 6.18
N VAL A 130 -10.94 22.87 5.45
CA VAL A 130 -11.77 21.68 5.64
C VAL A 130 -11.33 20.60 4.67
N TYR A 131 -10.99 19.43 5.21
CA TYR A 131 -10.51 18.28 4.46
C TYR A 131 -11.45 17.09 4.69
N VAL A 132 -11.58 16.24 3.69
CA VAL A 132 -12.20 14.92 3.88
C VAL A 132 -11.11 13.96 4.34
N PHE A 133 -11.38 13.21 5.42
CA PHE A 133 -10.40 12.33 6.03
C PHE A 133 -9.95 11.20 5.10
N ILE A 134 -10.92 10.43 4.61
CA ILE A 134 -10.71 9.31 3.70
C ILE A 134 -11.98 9.08 2.88
N GLY A 135 -11.85 9.03 1.55
CA GLY A 135 -12.97 8.81 0.63
C GLY A 135 -14.19 9.72 0.84
N SER A 136 -15.36 9.13 1.15
CA SER A 136 -16.58 9.85 1.51
C SER A 136 -16.75 10.05 3.03
N GLY A 137 -15.65 10.00 3.79
CA GLY A 137 -15.62 10.12 5.25
C GLY A 137 -15.94 11.53 5.75
N PRO A 138 -15.76 11.77 7.07
CA PRO A 138 -16.12 13.05 7.66
C PRO A 138 -15.27 14.20 7.12
N GLN A 139 -15.90 15.37 7.03
CA GLN A 139 -15.22 16.64 6.85
C GLN A 139 -14.64 17.12 8.17
N VAL A 140 -13.37 17.51 8.15
CA VAL A 140 -12.58 17.86 9.32
C VAL A 140 -11.93 19.21 9.10
N SER A 141 -12.13 20.13 10.04
CA SER A 141 -11.43 21.41 10.04
C SER A 141 -10.01 21.22 10.56
N VAL A 142 -9.03 21.56 9.75
CA VAL A 142 -7.62 21.59 10.11
C VAL A 142 -7.18 23.06 10.23
N PRO A 143 -6.85 23.53 11.45
CA PRO A 143 -6.61 24.96 11.69
C PRO A 143 -5.24 25.45 11.21
N ASP A 144 -4.28 24.55 11.03
CA ASP A 144 -2.88 24.89 10.75
C ASP A 144 -2.43 24.34 9.40
N ALA A 145 -1.48 25.03 8.77
CA ALA A 145 -0.82 24.51 7.57
C ALA A 145 0.02 23.27 7.92
N ARG A 146 0.05 22.28 7.02
CA ARG A 146 0.80 21.03 7.19
C ARG A 146 1.71 20.82 6.00
N THR A 147 2.99 20.56 6.24
CA THR A 147 3.92 20.13 5.18
C THR A 147 4.12 18.64 5.27
N MET A 148 3.86 17.95 4.17
CA MET A 148 3.85 16.49 4.06
C MET A 148 4.62 16.04 2.82
N TRP A 149 5.12 14.81 2.84
CA TRP A 149 5.74 14.17 1.68
C TRP A 149 4.69 13.45 0.85
N GLU A 150 4.74 13.65 -0.48
CA GLU A 150 4.06 12.76 -1.42
C GLU A 150 4.62 11.34 -1.29
N TRP A 151 3.74 10.36 -1.27
CA TRP A 151 4.05 8.94 -1.39
C TRP A 151 3.24 8.37 -2.55
N LYS A 152 3.95 7.99 -3.60
CA LYS A 152 3.35 7.52 -4.85
C LYS A 152 3.37 6.01 -4.89
N PHE A 153 2.19 5.42 -5.05
CA PHE A 153 2.05 4.03 -5.45
C PHE A 153 1.89 3.94 -6.96
N THR A 154 2.75 3.17 -7.60
CA THR A 154 2.73 2.91 -9.03
C THR A 154 2.50 1.43 -9.28
N LEU A 155 1.49 1.13 -10.10
CA LEU A 155 1.24 -0.20 -10.66
C LEU A 155 1.57 -0.16 -12.15
N LYS A 156 2.60 -0.89 -12.56
CA LYS A 156 3.08 -0.91 -13.94
C LYS A 156 3.13 -2.34 -14.48
N PRO A 157 2.61 -2.64 -15.68
CA PRO A 157 2.86 -3.91 -16.36
C PRO A 157 4.36 -4.14 -16.59
N ALA A 158 4.87 -5.32 -16.22
CA ALA A 158 6.30 -5.61 -16.36
C ALA A 158 6.76 -5.70 -17.82
N ASP A 159 5.85 -6.02 -18.74
CA ASP A 159 6.06 -6.05 -20.18
C ASP A 159 5.99 -4.66 -20.86
N GLY A 160 5.54 -3.64 -20.13
CA GLY A 160 5.35 -2.29 -20.65
C GLY A 160 4.16 -2.10 -21.60
N GLY A 161 3.28 -3.10 -21.74
CA GLY A 161 2.22 -3.13 -22.75
C GLY A 161 0.92 -2.41 -22.38
N ASP A 162 0.62 -2.23 -21.09
CA ASP A 162 -0.62 -1.56 -20.63
C ASP A 162 -0.33 -0.23 -19.90
N PRO A 163 -1.37 0.59 -19.63
CA PRO A 163 -1.23 1.83 -18.90
C PRO A 163 -0.57 1.65 -17.53
N VAL A 164 0.27 2.62 -17.17
CA VAL A 164 0.77 2.76 -15.80
C VAL A 164 -0.27 3.49 -14.98
N GLN A 165 -0.65 2.93 -13.84
CA GLN A 165 -1.50 3.63 -12.87
C GLN A 165 -0.65 4.16 -11.72
N VAL A 166 -0.89 5.41 -11.35
CA VAL A 166 -0.27 6.05 -10.19
C VAL A 166 -1.36 6.54 -9.25
N SER A 167 -1.16 6.35 -7.96
CA SER A 167 -1.95 6.93 -6.90
C SER A 167 -1.04 7.58 -5.86
N THR A 168 -1.54 8.60 -5.17
CA THR A 168 -0.75 9.39 -4.22
C THR A 168 -1.42 9.38 -2.84
N LEU A 169 -0.58 9.39 -1.82
CA LEU A 169 -0.92 9.67 -0.42
C LEU A 169 0.05 10.74 0.05
N TYR A 170 -0.29 11.46 1.11
CA TYR A 170 0.65 12.38 1.75
C TYR A 170 0.85 11.97 3.21
N ASP A 171 2.10 11.94 3.64
CA ASP A 171 2.46 11.57 5.01
C ASP A 171 3.51 12.55 5.57
N ALA A 172 3.43 12.86 6.86
CA ALA A 172 4.39 13.72 7.52
C ALA A 172 5.80 13.08 7.61
N ALA A 173 5.90 11.75 7.54
CA ALA A 173 7.17 11.03 7.55
C ALA A 173 7.90 11.13 6.20
N ASP A 174 9.21 11.31 6.29
CA ASP A 174 10.12 11.41 5.14
C ASP A 174 10.71 10.08 4.71
N ARG A 175 10.36 8.98 5.38
CA ARG A 175 10.92 7.64 5.13
C ARG A 175 9.99 6.55 5.62
N ILE A 176 10.14 5.38 5.04
CA ILE A 176 9.51 4.12 5.44
C ILE A 176 10.42 3.44 6.47
N ALA A 177 9.84 3.07 7.61
CA ALA A 177 10.53 2.35 8.69
C ALA A 177 10.54 0.83 8.46
N SER A 178 9.48 0.29 7.87
CA SER A 178 9.41 -1.12 7.48
C SER A 178 8.39 -1.34 6.37
N PHE A 179 8.47 -2.47 5.68
CA PHE A 179 7.48 -2.84 4.66
C PHE A 179 7.20 -4.35 4.65
N TYR A 180 6.07 -4.70 4.05
CA TYR A 180 5.55 -6.06 3.96
C TYR A 180 5.01 -6.33 2.55
N ILE A 181 5.10 -7.58 2.10
CA ILE A 181 4.26 -8.08 1.00
C ILE A 181 3.07 -8.77 1.63
N TRP A 182 1.88 -8.48 1.11
CA TRP A 182 0.61 -8.94 1.68
C TRP A 182 -0.27 -9.57 0.59
N ASN A 183 -0.87 -10.72 0.91
CA ASN A 183 -2.02 -11.27 0.22
C ASN A 183 -3.20 -11.30 1.20
N GLU A 184 -4.11 -10.34 1.08
CA GLU A 184 -5.30 -10.25 1.92
C GLU A 184 -6.45 -11.01 1.29
N CYS A 185 -7.11 -11.82 2.11
CA CYS A 185 -8.40 -12.41 1.83
C CYS A 185 -9.42 -11.80 2.80
N GLY A 186 -10.63 -11.52 2.32
CA GLY A 186 -11.70 -10.94 3.13
C GLY A 186 -13.07 -11.23 2.52
N TYR A 187 -14.12 -11.02 3.31
CA TYR A 187 -15.52 -11.13 2.85
C TYR A 187 -15.85 -12.44 2.10
N GLY A 188 -15.31 -13.56 2.59
CA GLY A 188 -15.60 -14.90 2.05
C GLY A 188 -14.65 -15.43 0.98
N SER A 189 -13.58 -14.71 0.62
CA SER A 189 -12.53 -15.20 -0.30
C SER A 189 -11.48 -16.09 0.39
N CYS A 190 -11.39 -16.05 1.72
CA CYS A 190 -10.42 -16.84 2.47
C CYS A 190 -10.61 -18.35 2.23
N GLY A 191 -9.50 -19.05 1.94
CA GLY A 191 -9.51 -20.48 1.67
C GLY A 191 -10.11 -20.88 0.31
N LYS A 192 -10.36 -19.92 -0.60
CA LYS A 192 -10.94 -20.16 -1.94
C LYS A 192 -9.90 -20.21 -3.07
N GLY A 193 -8.62 -20.39 -2.72
CA GLY A 193 -7.55 -20.59 -3.70
C GLY A 193 -6.87 -19.33 -4.23
N GLN A 194 -7.12 -18.15 -3.64
CA GLN A 194 -6.39 -16.94 -4.04
C GLN A 194 -4.88 -17.11 -3.84
N SER A 195 -4.09 -16.70 -4.83
CA SER A 195 -2.64 -16.88 -4.80
C SER A 195 -1.92 -15.86 -5.67
N ALA A 196 -0.70 -15.53 -5.25
CA ALA A 196 0.23 -14.74 -6.03
C ALA A 196 1.68 -15.19 -5.82
N THR A 197 2.51 -14.91 -6.81
CA THR A 197 3.97 -14.98 -6.69
C THR A 197 4.54 -13.55 -6.68
N TRP A 198 5.69 -13.39 -6.04
CA TRP A 198 6.43 -12.14 -6.03
C TRP A 198 7.93 -12.39 -6.06
N PHE A 199 8.66 -11.35 -6.40
CA PHE A 199 10.12 -11.33 -6.35
C PHE A 199 10.58 -10.68 -5.05
N MET A 200 11.81 -10.99 -4.62
CA MET A 200 12.38 -10.31 -3.45
C MET A 200 12.38 -8.80 -3.68
N PRO A 201 11.77 -8.00 -2.79
CA PRO A 201 11.65 -6.58 -2.99
C PRO A 201 13.01 -5.89 -3.10
N VAL A 202 13.06 -4.87 -3.93
CA VAL A 202 14.20 -3.96 -4.08
C VAL A 202 13.83 -2.63 -3.45
N TYR A 203 14.75 -2.04 -2.71
CA TYR A 203 14.54 -0.77 -2.04
C TYR A 203 15.70 0.20 -2.24
N THR A 204 15.45 1.49 -2.04
CA THR A 204 16.47 2.54 -1.97
C THR A 204 16.35 3.31 -0.67
N ARG A 205 17.46 3.83 -0.17
CA ARG A 205 17.55 4.54 1.12
C ARG A 205 17.70 6.04 0.92
N LEU A 206 17.31 6.80 1.94
CA LEU A 206 17.48 8.25 2.01
C LEU A 206 18.95 8.67 1.79
N GLY A 207 19.89 7.98 2.45
CA GLY A 207 21.33 8.26 2.32
C GLY A 207 21.98 7.76 1.03
N ALA A 208 21.24 7.01 0.20
CA ALA A 208 21.75 6.43 -1.05
C ALA A 208 20.63 6.30 -2.10
N PRO A 209 20.03 7.43 -2.56
CA PRO A 209 18.82 7.40 -3.38
C PRO A 209 19.00 6.77 -4.77
N GLY A 210 20.24 6.71 -5.27
CA GLY A 210 20.57 6.06 -6.55
C GLY A 210 20.93 4.57 -6.44
N VAL A 211 21.03 4.02 -5.23
CA VAL A 211 21.50 2.64 -5.01
C VAL A 211 20.31 1.74 -4.71
N LYS A 212 20.12 0.73 -5.56
CA LYS A 212 19.14 -0.33 -5.38
C LYS A 212 19.72 -1.44 -4.51
N MET A 213 19.04 -1.79 -3.43
CA MET A 213 19.39 -2.92 -2.57
C MET A 213 18.28 -3.96 -2.60
N GLN A 214 18.64 -5.23 -2.56
CA GLN A 214 17.68 -6.32 -2.50
C GLN A 214 17.42 -6.70 -1.04
N ALA A 215 16.15 -6.90 -0.68
CA ALA A 215 15.80 -7.49 0.61
C ALA A 215 16.27 -8.94 0.66
N GLN A 216 16.95 -9.34 1.75
CA GLN A 216 17.61 -10.65 1.82
C GLN A 216 16.94 -11.64 2.78
N ILE A 217 16.20 -11.17 3.78
CA ILE A 217 15.62 -12.03 4.83
C ILE A 217 14.11 -11.88 4.80
N LEU A 218 13.44 -13.01 4.63
CA LEU A 218 11.99 -13.13 4.67
C LEU A 218 11.56 -13.77 5.99
N ARG A 219 10.68 -13.11 6.73
CA ARG A 219 9.93 -13.73 7.85
C ARG A 219 8.45 -13.77 7.48
N ARG A 220 7.83 -14.95 7.54
CA ARG A 220 6.42 -15.15 7.20
C ARG A 220 5.56 -15.11 8.47
N PHE A 221 4.36 -14.53 8.35
CA PHE A 221 3.40 -14.33 9.44
C PHE A 221 1.95 -14.57 9.00
#